data_AF-A0AAW1TDZ6-F1
#
_entry.id   AF-A0AAW1TDZ6-F1
#
_cell.length_a   1.000
_cell.length_b   1.000
_cell.length_c   1.000
_cell.angle_alpha   90.00
_cell.angle_beta   90.00
_cell.angle_gamma   90.00
#
_symmetry.space_group_name_H-M   'P 1'
#
loop_
_entity.id
_entity.type
_entity.pdbx_description
1 polymer ?
#
loop_
_entity_poly.entity_id
_entity_poly.type
_entity_poly.pdbx_seq_one_letter_code
_entity_poly.pdbx_strand_id
1 'polypeptide(L)'
;MPAWQADGKVRLSQEKEDGWPKLLDIYFEDNQTIAYSFEEAITIEKTGMYYLWFVICDEYLSAATVRGQTTWKNPMGYLPGMMYPHIKFFGVMSLLYMTLAIGWMLLYARHWQDVFALQHWITAVVALGMMEMSTWYFDYVNFNATGFRPYITTLYAVFLGCVRKTISRVLVLVVSMGFGVVLPTWAPFRTR
;
A
#
# COMPACT_ATOMS: atom_id res chain seq x y z
N MET A 1 9.39 12.24 -53.43
CA MET A 1 8.86 11.09 -52.68
C MET A 1 9.04 11.45 -51.21
N PRO A 2 7.98 11.64 -50.42
CA PRO A 2 8.17 12.18 -49.08
C PRO A 2 8.81 11.13 -48.17
N ALA A 3 9.74 11.59 -47.35
CA ALA A 3 10.35 10.84 -46.25
C ALA A 3 9.24 10.31 -45.32
N TRP A 4 9.37 9.06 -44.87
CA TRP A 4 8.33 8.39 -44.09
C TRP A 4 8.57 8.71 -42.61
N GLN A 5 7.80 9.65 -42.08
CA GLN A 5 7.88 10.02 -40.66
C GLN A 5 6.76 9.32 -39.90
N ALA A 6 7.15 8.37 -39.05
CA ALA A 6 6.23 7.72 -38.11
C ALA A 6 6.09 8.57 -36.84
N ASP A 7 4.84 8.74 -36.38
CA ASP A 7 4.50 9.66 -35.30
C ASP A 7 3.93 8.92 -34.07
N GLY A 8 4.59 9.10 -32.92
CA GLY A 8 4.08 8.73 -31.60
C GLY A 8 3.74 9.98 -30.77
N LYS A 9 2.70 9.94 -29.93
CA LYS A 9 2.29 11.09 -29.10
C LYS A 9 2.15 10.72 -27.64
N VAL A 10 2.77 11.49 -26.76
CA VAL A 10 2.54 11.43 -25.31
C VAL A 10 1.59 12.56 -24.94
N ARG A 11 0.45 12.22 -24.34
CA ARG A 11 -0.58 13.17 -23.94
C ARG A 11 -0.66 13.22 -22.42
N LEU A 12 -0.35 14.37 -21.84
CA LEU A 12 -0.61 14.69 -20.45
C LEU A 12 -1.93 15.46 -20.37
N SER A 13 -2.97 14.81 -19.84
CA SER A 13 -4.33 15.33 -19.83
C SER A 13 -4.82 15.61 -18.41
N GLN A 14 -5.53 16.72 -18.28
CA GLN A 14 -6.30 17.09 -17.09
C GLN A 14 -7.73 17.41 -17.52
N GLU A 15 -8.71 16.99 -16.72
CA GLU A 15 -10.13 16.96 -17.14
C GLU A 15 -10.79 18.36 -17.25
N LYS A 16 -10.22 19.42 -16.66
CA LYS A 16 -10.89 20.73 -16.51
C LYS A 16 -9.94 21.94 -16.49
N GLU A 17 -9.02 22.06 -17.44
CA GLU A 17 -8.15 23.25 -17.50
C GLU A 17 -7.96 23.79 -18.93
N ASP A 18 -8.05 25.12 -19.08
CA ASP A 18 -7.81 25.83 -20.34
C ASP A 18 -6.31 25.75 -20.71
N GLY A 19 -6.00 25.26 -21.91
CA GLY A 19 -4.61 25.06 -22.37
C GLY A 19 -4.05 23.66 -22.15
N TRP A 20 -4.88 22.71 -21.70
CA TRP A 20 -4.56 21.29 -21.58
C TRP A 20 -5.36 20.48 -22.62
N PRO A 21 -4.85 19.35 -23.15
CA PRO A 21 -3.69 18.58 -22.70
C PRO A 21 -2.34 19.12 -23.20
N LYS A 22 -1.27 18.90 -22.44
CA LYS A 22 0.09 19.06 -22.94
C LYS A 22 0.44 17.86 -23.81
N LEU A 23 0.79 18.12 -25.06
CA LEU A 23 1.17 17.12 -26.05
C LEU A 23 2.69 17.17 -26.20
N LEU A 24 3.33 16.01 -26.07
CA LEU A 24 4.73 15.81 -26.43
C LEU A 24 4.75 14.86 -27.61
N ASP A 25 5.11 15.39 -28.76
CA ASP A 25 5.24 14.61 -29.98
C ASP A 25 6.61 13.93 -30.02
N ILE A 26 6.62 12.66 -30.37
CA ILE A 26 7.82 11.83 -30.55
C ILE A 26 7.86 11.43 -32.02
N TYR A 27 8.94 11.81 -32.69
CA TYR A 27 9.15 11.53 -34.10
C TYR A 27 10.21 10.45 -34.28
N PHE A 28 9.96 9.51 -35.18
CA PHE A 28 10.98 8.57 -35.65
C PHE A 28 11.73 9.20 -36.81
N GLU A 29 13.06 9.28 -36.70
CA GLU A 29 13.92 9.73 -37.79
C GLU A 29 14.15 8.58 -38.77
N ASP A 30 14.11 8.85 -40.08
CA ASP A 30 13.88 7.90 -41.19
C ASP A 30 14.54 6.50 -41.07
N ASN A 31 15.76 6.40 -40.54
CA ASN A 31 16.51 5.13 -40.47
C ASN A 31 16.76 4.62 -39.04
N GLN A 32 16.19 5.26 -38.03
CA GLN A 32 16.34 4.87 -36.63
C GLN A 32 15.13 4.06 -36.16
N THR A 33 15.41 2.94 -35.50
CA THR A 33 14.39 2.07 -34.88
C THR A 33 13.99 2.51 -33.48
N ILE A 34 14.65 3.54 -32.94
CA ILE A 34 14.47 4.05 -31.58
C ILE A 34 14.32 5.57 -31.67
N ALA A 35 13.25 6.10 -31.11
CA ALA A 35 13.04 7.52 -30.90
C ALA A 35 13.06 7.84 -29.40
N TYR A 36 13.72 8.93 -29.02
CA TYR A 36 13.76 9.41 -27.65
C TYR A 36 12.83 10.61 -27.49
N SER A 37 12.04 10.63 -26.42
CA SER A 37 11.29 11.83 -26.02
C SER A 37 12.22 12.82 -25.32
N PHE A 38 11.99 14.12 -25.52
CA PHE A 38 12.68 15.16 -24.76
C PHE A 38 12.44 15.00 -23.25
N GLU A 39 13.50 15.15 -22.46
CA GLU A 39 13.43 15.16 -20.99
C GLU A 39 12.95 16.54 -20.52
N GLU A 40 11.67 16.84 -20.75
CA GLU A 40 11.07 18.11 -20.36
C GLU A 40 10.41 17.99 -18.98
N ALA A 41 10.92 18.77 -18.01
CA ALA A 41 10.32 18.88 -16.69
C ALA A 41 9.13 19.83 -16.73
N ILE A 42 7.90 19.29 -16.72
CA ILE A 42 6.68 20.08 -16.69
C ILE A 42 6.33 20.40 -15.23
N THR A 43 6.40 21.68 -14.86
CA THR A 43 5.91 22.14 -13.56
C THR A 43 4.38 22.26 -13.56
N ILE A 44 3.75 21.63 -12.57
CA ILE A 44 2.30 21.65 -12.39
C ILE A 44 1.97 22.68 -11.31
N GLU A 45 1.23 23.73 -11.67
CA GLU A 45 0.85 24.81 -10.74
C GLU A 45 -0.44 24.52 -9.98
N LYS A 46 -1.36 23.72 -10.56
CA LYS A 46 -2.64 23.41 -9.95
C LYS A 46 -2.69 21.99 -9.41
N THR A 47 -3.26 21.84 -8.22
CA THR A 47 -3.47 20.51 -7.62
C THR A 47 -4.61 19.79 -8.33
N GLY A 48 -4.37 18.57 -8.81
CA GLY A 48 -5.37 17.77 -9.50
C GLY A 48 -4.89 16.36 -9.81
N MET A 49 -5.79 15.56 -10.37
CA MET A 49 -5.46 14.26 -10.95
C MET A 49 -5.06 14.47 -12.41
N TYR A 50 -3.85 14.03 -12.76
CA TYR A 50 -3.30 14.11 -14.10
C TYR A 50 -3.18 12.70 -14.67
N TYR A 51 -3.55 12.54 -15.94
CA TYR A 51 -3.43 11.29 -16.66
C TYR A 51 -2.38 11.44 -17.75
N LEU A 52 -1.44 10.50 -17.79
CA LEU A 52 -0.45 10.42 -18.86
C LEU A 52 -0.80 9.24 -19.76
N TRP A 53 -1.02 9.54 -21.03
CA TRP A 53 -1.36 8.58 -22.06
C TRP A 53 -0.22 8.50 -23.07
N PHE A 54 0.19 7.28 -23.40
CA PHE A 54 1.03 7.01 -24.56
C PHE A 54 0.13 6.55 -25.69
N VAL A 55 0.04 7.35 -26.76
CA VAL A 55 -0.82 7.08 -27.90
C VAL A 55 0.06 6.98 -29.14
N ILE A 56 -0.03 5.85 -29.84
CA ILE A 56 0.62 5.64 -31.13
C ILE A 56 -0.47 5.77 -32.18
N CYS A 57 -0.31 6.71 -33.12
CA CYS A 57 -1.33 7.01 -34.13
C CYS A 57 -1.04 6.36 -35.49
N ASP A 58 0.07 5.64 -35.63
CA ASP A 58 0.52 5.02 -36.88
C ASP A 58 0.32 3.48 -36.86
N GLU A 59 -0.35 2.96 -37.89
CA GLU A 59 -0.63 1.54 -38.07
C GLU A 59 0.67 0.74 -38.34
N TYR A 60 1.69 1.39 -38.92
CA TYR A 60 2.99 0.78 -39.17
C TYR A 60 3.80 0.56 -37.88
N LEU A 61 3.45 1.26 -36.80
CA LEU A 61 4.04 1.11 -35.46
C LEU A 61 3.25 0.17 -34.53
N SER A 62 2.32 -0.61 -35.07
CA SER A 62 1.51 -1.57 -34.30
C SER A 62 2.33 -2.59 -33.48
N ALA A 63 3.58 -2.87 -33.87
CA ALA A 63 4.52 -3.74 -33.14
C ALA A 63 5.57 -2.97 -32.29
N ALA A 64 5.45 -1.64 -32.15
CA ALA A 64 6.43 -0.84 -31.43
C ALA A 64 6.35 -1.06 -29.91
N THR A 65 7.51 -1.12 -29.24
CA THR A 65 7.58 -1.23 -27.78
C THR A 65 8.01 0.10 -27.17
N VAL A 66 7.15 0.69 -26.36
CA VAL A 66 7.46 1.92 -25.62
C VAL A 66 8.17 1.56 -24.32
N ARG A 67 9.40 2.03 -24.15
CA ARG A 67 10.16 1.92 -22.90
C ARG A 67 10.52 3.31 -22.41
N GLY A 68 10.09 3.63 -21.20
CA GLY A 68 10.39 4.91 -20.57
C GLY A 68 10.06 4.87 -19.09
N GLN A 69 10.66 5.79 -18.33
CA GLN A 69 10.38 5.99 -16.93
C GLN A 69 9.81 7.39 -16.75
N THR A 70 8.63 7.50 -16.14
CA THR A 70 8.07 8.80 -15.74
C THR A 70 8.25 8.96 -14.25
N THR A 71 8.74 10.12 -13.81
CA THR A 71 8.89 10.44 -12.39
C THR A 71 7.91 11.54 -12.01
N TRP A 72 7.17 11.30 -10.93
CA TRP A 72 6.14 12.21 -10.44
C TRP A 72 6.53 12.59 -9.02
N LYS A 73 6.67 13.89 -8.77
CA LYS A 73 7.07 14.40 -7.47
C LYS A 73 6.12 15.50 -7.05
N ASN A 74 5.47 15.29 -5.91
CA ASN A 74 4.66 16.29 -5.24
C ASN A 74 5.57 17.13 -4.31
N PRO A 75 5.19 18.36 -3.91
CA PRO A 75 6.00 19.15 -2.96
C PRO A 75 6.27 18.42 -1.63
N MET A 76 5.38 17.51 -1.24
CA MET A 76 5.47 16.72 -0.01
C MET A 76 6.23 15.38 -0.18
N GLY A 77 6.76 15.08 -1.38
CA GLY A 77 7.52 13.88 -1.69
C GLY A 77 6.97 13.10 -2.90
N TYR A 78 7.42 11.86 -3.08
CA TYR A 78 7.07 11.03 -4.24
C TYR A 78 5.70 10.32 -4.11
N LEU A 79 5.05 10.40 -2.95
CA LEU A 79 3.78 9.73 -2.74
C LEU A 79 2.64 10.43 -3.51
N PRO A 80 1.77 9.67 -4.19
CA PRO A 80 0.57 10.24 -4.80
C PRO A 80 -0.29 10.97 -3.76
N GLY A 81 -0.86 12.11 -4.14
CA GLY A 81 -1.66 12.95 -3.23
C GLY A 81 -2.81 12.19 -2.56
N MET A 82 -3.45 11.26 -3.27
CA MET A 82 -4.54 10.41 -2.71
C MET A 82 -4.05 9.44 -1.62
N MET A 83 -2.79 9.00 -1.68
CA MET A 83 -2.22 8.07 -0.70
C MET A 83 -1.62 8.80 0.50
N TYR A 84 -1.31 10.09 0.38
CA TYR A 84 -0.67 10.88 1.43
C TYR A 84 -1.34 10.82 2.82
N PRO A 85 -2.69 10.86 2.95
CA PRO A 85 -3.35 10.76 4.26
C PRO A 85 -3.05 9.44 5.00
N HIS A 86 -2.69 8.38 4.28
CA HIS A 86 -2.44 7.06 4.86
C HIS A 86 -1.20 7.06 5.77
N ILE A 87 -0.17 7.88 5.47
CA ILE A 87 1.01 8.00 6.34
C ILE A 87 0.58 8.43 7.75
N LYS A 88 -0.24 9.47 7.84
CA LYS A 88 -0.73 10.00 9.13
C LYS A 88 -1.61 8.98 9.83
N PHE A 89 -2.51 8.33 9.09
CA PHE A 89 -3.39 7.30 9.64
C PHE A 89 -2.60 6.14 10.26
N PHE A 90 -1.67 5.52 9.51
CA PHE A 90 -0.87 4.40 10.02
C PHE A 90 0.08 4.82 11.14
N GLY A 91 0.64 6.03 11.09
CA GLY A 91 1.45 6.59 12.17
C GLY A 91 0.68 6.74 13.47
N VAL A 92 -0.51 7.36 13.44
CA VAL A 92 -1.36 7.53 14.63
C VAL A 92 -1.83 6.17 15.17
N MET A 93 -2.28 5.27 14.28
CA MET A 93 -2.72 3.94 14.69
C MET A 93 -1.57 3.12 15.33
N SER A 94 -0.35 3.22 14.81
CA SER A 94 0.82 2.57 15.40
C SER A 94 1.09 3.07 16.82
N LEU A 95 0.99 4.38 17.08
CA LEU A 95 1.13 4.95 18.42
C LEU A 95 0.03 4.47 19.37
N LEU A 96 -1.23 4.43 18.91
CA LEU A 96 -2.34 3.90 19.72
C LEU A 96 -2.10 2.43 20.09
N TYR A 97 -1.70 1.59 19.13
CA TYR A 97 -1.35 0.19 19.40
C TYR A 97 -0.16 0.06 20.34
N MET A 98 0.84 0.94 20.25
CA MET A 98 1.97 0.97 21.18
C MET A 98 1.53 1.29 22.61
N THR A 99 0.69 2.31 22.81
CA THR A 99 0.15 2.63 24.15
C THR A 99 -0.70 1.50 24.72
N LEU A 100 -1.51 0.86 23.87
CA LEU A 100 -2.32 -0.30 24.25
C LEU A 100 -1.43 -1.49 24.62
N ALA A 101 -0.37 -1.76 23.85
CA ALA A 101 0.58 -2.83 24.13
C ALA A 101 1.31 -2.61 25.45
N ILE A 102 1.75 -1.38 25.74
CA ILE A 102 2.40 -1.04 27.02
C ILE A 102 1.42 -1.24 28.18
N GLY A 103 0.22 -0.66 28.09
CA GLY A 103 -0.81 -0.82 29.12
C GLY A 103 -1.17 -2.29 29.36
N TRP A 104 -1.31 -3.06 28.28
CA TRP A 104 -1.57 -4.49 28.32
C TRP A 104 -0.43 -5.27 28.96
N MET A 105 0.83 -5.00 28.59
CA MET A 105 1.98 -5.67 29.17
C MET A 105 2.14 -5.40 30.67
N LEU A 106 1.83 -4.18 31.13
CA LEU A 106 1.85 -3.85 32.57
C LEU A 106 0.76 -4.60 33.35
N LEU A 107 -0.46 -4.63 32.81
CA LEU A 107 -1.58 -5.37 33.40
C LEU A 107 -1.32 -6.87 33.42
N TYR A 108 -0.77 -7.38 32.33
CA TYR A 108 -0.32 -8.75 32.17
C TYR A 108 0.70 -9.05 33.27
N ALA A 109 1.87 -8.38 33.29
CA ALA A 109 2.92 -8.53 34.31
C ALA A 109 2.40 -8.55 35.76
N ARG A 110 1.44 -7.69 36.09
CA ARG A 110 0.86 -7.63 37.44
C ARG A 110 0.04 -8.86 37.83
N HIS A 111 -0.61 -9.53 36.86
CA HIS A 111 -1.50 -10.67 37.10
C HIS A 111 -0.93 -11.99 36.54
N TRP A 112 0.40 -12.13 36.43
CA TRP A 112 1.05 -13.34 35.85
C TRP A 112 0.66 -14.66 36.50
N GLN A 113 0.20 -14.64 37.75
CA GLN A 113 -0.15 -15.87 38.47
C GLN A 113 -1.51 -16.45 38.07
N ASP A 114 -2.42 -15.63 37.52
CA ASP A 114 -3.80 -16.04 37.20
C ASP A 114 -4.10 -16.00 35.68
N VAL A 115 -3.06 -16.14 34.84
CA VAL A 115 -3.19 -15.96 33.39
C VAL A 115 -3.82 -17.19 32.73
N PHE A 116 -5.02 -17.01 32.20
CA PHE A 116 -5.65 -17.97 31.30
C PHE A 116 -4.91 -18.05 29.96
N ALA A 117 -4.84 -19.24 29.36
CA ALA A 117 -4.20 -19.48 28.05
C ALA A 117 -4.72 -18.53 26.93
N LEU A 118 -5.96 -18.08 27.04
CA LEU A 118 -6.58 -17.12 26.12
C LEU A 118 -5.90 -15.75 26.11
N GLN A 119 -5.36 -15.30 27.26
CA GLN A 119 -4.67 -14.02 27.35
C GLN A 119 -3.37 -13.99 26.53
N HIS A 120 -2.67 -15.13 26.38
CA HIS A 120 -1.49 -15.21 25.51
C HIS A 120 -1.83 -14.92 24.05
N TRP A 121 -2.97 -15.44 23.58
CA TRP A 121 -3.46 -15.18 22.22
C TRP A 121 -3.86 -13.72 22.03
N ILE A 122 -4.47 -13.09 23.04
CA ILE A 122 -4.79 -11.65 22.98
C ILE A 122 -3.50 -10.82 22.91
N THR A 123 -2.50 -11.12 23.74
CA THR A 123 -1.19 -10.45 23.69
C THR A 123 -0.54 -10.59 22.32
N ALA A 124 -0.61 -11.79 21.71
CA ALA A 124 -0.10 -12.02 20.36
C ALA A 124 -0.83 -11.17 19.31
N VAL A 125 -2.17 -11.06 19.39
CA VAL A 125 -2.97 -10.21 18.48
C VAL A 125 -2.59 -8.73 18.60
N VAL A 126 -2.38 -8.24 19.83
CA VAL A 126 -1.95 -6.86 20.08
C VAL A 126 -0.56 -6.60 19.50
N ALA A 127 0.40 -7.49 19.75
CA ALA A 127 1.75 -7.39 19.21
C ALA A 127 1.76 -7.41 17.66
N LEU A 128 1.03 -8.35 17.05
CA LEU A 128 0.87 -8.42 15.59
C LEU A 128 0.20 -7.16 15.03
N GLY A 129 -0.75 -6.57 15.75
CA GLY A 129 -1.37 -5.29 15.39
C GLY A 129 -0.38 -4.14 15.35
N MET A 130 0.49 -4.03 16.36
CA MET A 130 1.55 -3.03 16.38
C MET A 130 2.53 -3.23 15.21
N MET A 131 2.96 -4.47 14.96
CA MET A 131 3.88 -4.80 13.87
C MET A 131 3.29 -4.54 12.48
N GLU A 132 2.00 -4.87 12.26
CA GLU A 132 1.34 -4.58 10.98
C GLU A 132 1.29 -3.06 10.74
N MET A 133 0.85 -2.27 11.73
CA MET A 133 0.72 -0.82 11.59
C MET A 133 2.07 -0.13 11.39
N SER A 134 3.12 -0.57 12.10
CA SER A 134 4.46 -0.03 11.92
C SER A 134 5.03 -0.38 10.55
N THR A 135 4.84 -1.61 10.06
CA THR A 135 5.32 -2.02 8.74
C THR A 135 4.66 -1.21 7.63
N TRP A 136 3.34 -0.97 7.71
CA TRP A 136 2.65 -0.08 6.77
C TRP A 136 3.20 1.34 6.82
N TYR A 137 3.41 1.90 8.01
CA TYR A 137 4.00 3.23 8.15
C TYR A 137 5.39 3.31 7.51
N PHE A 138 6.26 2.32 7.75
CA PHE A 138 7.58 2.26 7.12
C PHE A 138 7.49 2.10 5.59
N ASP A 139 6.59 1.28 5.07
CA ASP A 139 6.37 1.14 3.62
C ASP A 139 6.03 2.50 2.99
N TYR A 140 5.10 3.25 3.57
CA TYR A 140 4.71 4.56 3.04
C TYR A 140 5.77 5.64 3.21
N VAL A 141 6.51 5.66 4.32
CA VAL A 141 7.61 6.63 4.52
C VAL A 141 8.75 6.37 3.54
N ASN A 142 9.16 5.11 3.38
CA ASN A 142 10.18 4.74 2.40
C ASN A 142 9.70 5.03 0.98
N PHE A 143 8.44 4.73 0.66
CA PHE A 143 7.89 5.04 -0.65
C PHE A 143 7.84 6.56 -0.92
N ASN A 144 7.55 7.38 0.09
CA ASN A 144 7.58 8.84 -0.06
C ASN A 144 8.99 9.40 -0.29
N ALA A 145 10.03 8.74 0.25
CA ALA A 145 11.42 9.16 0.13
C ALA A 145 12.07 8.69 -1.18
N THR A 146 11.89 7.41 -1.53
CA THR A 146 12.56 6.79 -2.67
C THR A 146 11.74 6.86 -3.97
N GLY A 147 10.41 7.02 -3.87
CA GLY A 147 9.51 6.99 -5.02
C GLY A 147 9.35 5.60 -5.66
N PHE A 148 9.95 4.57 -5.05
CA PHE A 148 9.80 3.18 -5.43
C PHE A 148 9.13 2.40 -4.30
N ARG A 149 8.18 1.53 -4.64
CA ARG A 149 7.47 0.70 -3.67
C ARG A 149 8.09 -0.71 -3.60
N PRO A 150 8.84 -1.04 -2.54
CA PRO A 150 9.47 -2.35 -2.42
C PRO A 150 8.42 -3.46 -2.22
N TYR A 151 8.39 -4.41 -3.17
CA TYR A 151 7.46 -5.53 -3.16
C TYR A 151 7.52 -6.35 -1.86
N ILE A 152 8.73 -6.63 -1.37
CA ILE A 152 8.95 -7.50 -0.19
C ILE A 152 8.34 -6.88 1.08
N THR A 153 8.49 -5.58 1.29
CA THR A 153 7.93 -4.88 2.46
C THR A 153 6.41 -4.92 2.43
N THR A 154 5.81 -4.68 1.27
CA THR A 154 4.36 -4.78 1.10
C THR A 154 3.86 -6.20 1.36
N LEU A 155 4.54 -7.22 0.83
CA LEU A 155 4.18 -8.62 1.05
C LEU A 155 4.20 -8.97 2.54
N TYR A 156 5.23 -8.53 3.26
CA TYR A 156 5.34 -8.74 4.70
C TYR A 156 4.22 -8.04 5.49
N ALA A 157 3.90 -6.80 5.14
CA ALA A 157 2.80 -6.05 5.76
C ALA A 157 1.45 -6.76 5.57
N VAL A 158 1.18 -7.26 4.36
CA VAL A 158 -0.05 -8.01 4.05
C VAL A 158 -0.07 -9.34 4.79
N PHE A 159 1.05 -10.06 4.84
CA PHE A 159 1.16 -11.32 5.57
C PHE A 159 0.83 -11.15 7.07
N LEU A 160 1.45 -10.18 7.74
CA LEU A 160 1.13 -9.85 9.14
C LEU A 160 -0.35 -9.52 9.32
N GLY A 161 -0.93 -8.78 8.38
CA GLY A 161 -2.34 -8.45 8.40
C GLY A 161 -3.28 -9.63 8.20
N CYS A 162 -2.89 -10.63 7.40
CA CYS A 162 -3.62 -11.87 7.24
C CYS A 162 -3.54 -12.69 8.53
N VAL A 163 -2.34 -12.86 9.10
CA VAL A 163 -2.14 -13.61 10.35
C VAL A 163 -2.94 -13.01 11.50
N ARG A 164 -2.87 -11.68 11.69
CA ARG A 164 -3.65 -10.99 12.73
C ARG A 164 -5.15 -11.23 12.55
N LYS A 165 -5.69 -11.04 11.34
CA LYS A 165 -7.13 -11.23 11.07
C LYS A 165 -7.56 -12.67 11.33
N THR A 166 -6.75 -13.65 10.96
CA THR A 166 -7.03 -15.07 11.21
C THR A 166 -7.06 -15.37 12.70
N ILE A 167 -6.03 -14.97 13.45
CA ILE A 167 -5.97 -15.21 14.91
C ILE A 167 -7.14 -14.51 15.59
N SER A 168 -7.46 -13.26 15.25
CA SER A 168 -8.61 -12.54 15.82
C SER A 168 -9.93 -13.30 15.60
N ARG A 169 -10.17 -13.83 14.41
CA ARG A 169 -11.39 -14.61 14.10
C ARG A 169 -11.45 -15.91 14.90
N VAL A 170 -10.34 -16.64 14.98
CA VAL A 170 -10.25 -17.87 15.78
C VAL A 170 -10.49 -17.56 17.27
N LEU A 171 -9.91 -16.48 17.78
CA LEU A 171 -10.06 -16.07 19.17
C LEU A 171 -11.53 -15.75 19.50
N VAL A 172 -12.22 -15.02 18.63
CA VAL A 172 -13.67 -14.76 18.76
C VAL A 172 -14.48 -16.07 18.74
N LEU A 173 -14.15 -17.00 17.85
CA LEU A 173 -14.81 -18.31 17.79
C LEU A 173 -14.62 -19.09 19.10
N VAL A 174 -13.39 -19.19 19.60
CA VAL A 174 -13.07 -19.88 20.86
C VAL A 174 -13.83 -19.26 22.04
N VAL A 175 -13.90 -17.92 22.11
CA VAL A 175 -14.68 -17.21 23.13
C VAL A 175 -16.16 -17.55 23.01
N SER A 176 -16.72 -17.57 21.79
CA SER A 176 -18.13 -17.89 21.54
C SER A 176 -18.50 -19.33 21.87
N MET A 177 -17.54 -20.27 21.76
CA MET A 177 -17.72 -21.67 22.18
C MET A 177 -17.67 -21.84 23.71
N GLY A 178 -17.38 -20.79 24.48
CA GLY A 178 -17.41 -20.82 25.94
C GLY A 178 -16.13 -21.37 26.58
N PHE A 179 -15.01 -21.46 25.84
CA PHE A 179 -13.74 -22.08 26.26
C PHE A 179 -13.03 -21.39 27.46
N GLY A 180 -13.66 -20.40 28.10
CA GLY A 180 -13.20 -19.75 29.33
C GLY A 180 -14.20 -19.78 30.49
N VAL A 181 -15.42 -20.31 30.33
CA VAL A 181 -16.49 -20.27 31.35
C VAL A 181 -17.02 -21.66 31.73
N VAL A 182 -17.03 -22.63 30.81
CA VAL A 182 -17.50 -23.99 31.13
C VAL A 182 -16.33 -24.89 31.55
N LEU A 183 -16.26 -25.23 32.83
CA LEU A 183 -15.53 -26.42 33.26
C LEU A 183 -16.19 -27.63 32.59
N PRO A 184 -15.44 -28.56 31.98
CA PRO A 184 -15.97 -29.84 31.56
C PRO A 184 -16.23 -30.69 32.82
N THR A 185 -17.34 -30.43 33.52
CA THR A 185 -17.86 -31.36 34.54
C THR A 185 -18.41 -32.58 33.83
N TRP A 186 -17.53 -33.54 33.56
CA TRP A 186 -17.92 -34.93 33.39
C TRP A 186 -18.33 -35.47 34.77
N ALA A 187 -19.51 -35.10 35.25
CA ALA A 187 -20.10 -35.75 36.40
C ALA A 187 -20.52 -37.17 35.95
N PRO A 188 -19.98 -38.25 36.54
CA PRO A 188 -20.37 -39.59 36.16
C PRO A 188 -21.82 -39.83 36.63
N PHE A 189 -22.69 -40.16 35.68
CA PHE A 189 -24.06 -40.62 35.93
C PHE A 189 -23.99 -41.90 36.79
N ARG A 190 -24.16 -41.75 38.11
CA ARG A 190 -24.33 -42.88 39.02
C ARG A 190 -25.81 -43.24 39.04
N THR A 191 -26.22 -44.18 38.20
CA THR A 191 -27.50 -44.88 38.32
C THR A 191 -27.46 -45.76 39.57
N ARG A 192 -28.43 -45.56 40.46
CA ARG A 192 -28.74 -46.45 41.58
C ARG A 192 -29.97 -47.27 41.21
#